data_AF-A0A1F8S4X0-F1
#
_entry.id   AF-A0A1F8S4X0-F1
#
_cell.length_a   1.000
_cell.length_b   1.000
_cell.length_c   1.000
_cell.angle_alpha   90.00
_cell.angle_beta   90.00
_cell.angle_gamma   90.00
#
_symmetry.space_group_name_H-M   'P 1'
#
loop_
_entity.id
_entity.type
_entity.pdbx_description
1 polymer ?
#
loop_
_entity_poly.entity_id
_entity_poly.type
_entity_poly.pdbx_seq_one_letter_code
_entity_poly.pdbx_strand_id
1 'polypeptide(L)'
;MTDATLARPVEAEARLRAKNQLTLPEAIAEALDARPHDVLVFEADPREPGSARVHLVKHEFAGSMTGTYGTSEDVITFVREEHAAWAE
;
A
#
# COMPACT_ATOMS: atom_id res chain seq x y z
N MET A 1 14.13 10.27 -8.06
CA MET A 1 12.89 9.48 -8.05
C MET A 1 11.75 10.47 -8.13
N THR A 2 11.19 10.70 -9.32
CA THR A 2 10.16 11.73 -9.51
C THR A 2 8.86 11.22 -8.91
N ASP A 3 8.42 11.89 -7.85
CA ASP A 3 7.04 11.83 -7.34
C ASP A 3 6.11 12.18 -8.50
N ALA A 4 5.54 11.16 -9.13
CA ALA A 4 4.57 11.34 -10.20
C ALA A 4 3.23 11.64 -9.53
N THR A 5 3.06 12.88 -9.09
CA THR A 5 1.81 13.32 -8.48
C THR A 5 0.68 13.12 -9.48
N LEU A 6 -0.27 12.25 -9.16
CA LEU A 6 -1.46 12.01 -9.97
C LEU A 6 -2.23 13.32 -10.15
N ALA A 7 -2.58 13.68 -11.40
CA ALA A 7 -3.29 14.92 -11.69
C ALA A 7 -4.75 14.94 -11.18
N ARG A 8 -5.31 13.77 -10.85
CA ARG A 8 -6.64 13.57 -10.26
C ARG A 8 -6.72 12.20 -9.57
N PRO A 9 -7.68 11.99 -8.66
CA PRO A 9 -7.95 10.67 -8.09
C PRO A 9 -8.25 9.64 -9.18
N VAL A 10 -7.76 8.41 -8.98
CA VAL A 10 -8.09 7.25 -9.82
C VAL A 10 -9.01 6.35 -9.01
N GLU A 11 -10.18 6.05 -9.56
CA GLU A 11 -11.20 5.22 -8.95
C GLU A 11 -11.48 4.03 -9.86
N ALA A 12 -11.63 2.85 -9.27
CA ALA A 12 -11.99 1.64 -9.99
C ALA A 12 -12.78 0.71 -9.08
N GLU A 13 -13.76 0.02 -9.66
CA GLU A 13 -14.53 -0.98 -8.94
C GLU A 13 -13.81 -2.33 -8.93
N ALA A 14 -13.82 -2.99 -7.78
CA ALA A 14 -13.37 -4.36 -7.64
C ALA A 14 -14.40 -5.15 -6.84
N ARG A 15 -14.63 -6.40 -7.24
CA ARG A 15 -15.55 -7.28 -6.53
C ARG A 15 -14.78 -8.16 -5.55
N LEU A 16 -15.14 -8.08 -4.27
CA LEU A 16 -14.63 -9.02 -3.27
C LEU A 16 -15.12 -10.43 -3.59
N ARG A 17 -14.18 -11.35 -3.75
CA ARG A 17 -14.44 -12.77 -3.99
C ARG A 17 -14.36 -13.56 -2.68
N ALA A 18 -14.68 -14.84 -2.76
CA ALA A 18 -14.59 -15.75 -1.62
C ALA A 18 -13.21 -15.70 -0.95
N LYS A 19 -13.17 -15.97 0.36
CA LYS A 19 -11.94 -15.93 1.17
C LYS A 19 -11.23 -14.56 1.14
N ASN A 20 -12.01 -13.48 1.02
CA ASN A 20 -11.52 -12.10 1.04
C ASN A 20 -10.51 -11.80 -0.07
N GLN A 21 -10.62 -12.49 -1.21
CA GLN A 21 -9.75 -12.26 -2.35
C GLN A 21 -10.23 -11.04 -3.14
N LEU A 22 -9.31 -10.12 -3.41
CA LEU A 22 -9.52 -8.97 -4.28
C LEU A 22 -8.51 -9.03 -5.43
N THR A 23 -8.98 -8.80 -6.64
CA THR A 23 -8.08 -8.49 -7.76
C THR A 23 -7.90 -6.98 -7.78
N LEU A 24 -6.65 -6.50 -7.65
CA LEU A 24 -6.34 -5.09 -7.80
C LEU A 24 -6.71 -4.65 -9.23
N PRO A 25 -7.59 -3.66 -9.42
CA PRO A 25 -7.90 -3.15 -10.75
C PRO A 25 -6.65 -2.60 -11.44
N GLU A 26 -6.53 -2.82 -12.75
CA GLU A 26 -5.38 -2.40 -13.55
C GLU A 26 -5.09 -0.90 -13.41
N ALA A 27 -6.12 -0.06 -13.50
CA ALA A 27 -5.98 1.38 -13.33
C ALA A 27 -5.39 1.80 -11.97
N ILE A 28 -5.69 1.05 -10.89
CA ILE A 28 -5.12 1.31 -9.56
C ILE A 28 -3.68 0.79 -9.49
N ALA A 29 -3.40 -0.38 -10.06
CA ALA A 29 -2.05 -0.92 -10.13
C ALA A 29 -1.11 0.04 -10.88
N GLU A 30 -1.54 0.57 -12.02
CA GLU A 30 -0.80 1.56 -12.80
C GLU A 30 -0.61 2.87 -12.02
N ALA A 31 -1.67 3.39 -11.39
CA ALA A 31 -1.61 4.61 -10.61
C ALA A 31 -0.63 4.52 -9.42
N LEU A 32 -0.49 3.33 -8.83
CA LEU A 32 0.47 3.05 -7.75
C LEU A 32 1.85 2.61 -8.27
N ASP A 33 2.02 2.41 -9.58
CA ASP A 33 3.16 1.69 -10.19
C ASP A 33 3.41 0.33 -9.50
N ALA A 34 2.35 -0.33 -9.05
CA ALA A 34 2.43 -1.60 -8.33
C ALA A 34 2.91 -2.72 -9.27
N ARG A 35 3.87 -3.51 -8.80
CA ARG A 35 4.46 -4.63 -9.53
C ARG A 35 4.15 -5.96 -8.81
N PRO A 36 4.24 -7.10 -9.53
CA PRO A 36 4.22 -8.40 -8.88
C PRO A 36 5.23 -8.47 -7.74
N HIS A 37 4.85 -9.11 -6.64
CA HIS A 37 5.62 -9.24 -5.40
C HIS A 37 5.72 -8.00 -4.51
N ASP A 38 5.23 -6.84 -4.94
CA ASP A 38 5.04 -5.71 -4.02
C ASP A 38 3.99 -6.06 -2.95
N VAL A 39 4.09 -5.40 -1.79
CA VAL A 39 3.20 -5.61 -0.65
C VAL A 39 2.19 -4.49 -0.56
N LEU A 40 0.91 -4.84 -0.38
CA LEU A 40 -0.17 -3.90 -0.11
C LEU A 40 -0.57 -3.99 1.36
N VAL A 41 -0.40 -2.89 2.10
CA VAL A 41 -0.79 -2.77 3.50
C VAL A 41 -2.13 -2.07 3.58
N PHE A 42 -3.14 -2.76 4.11
CA PHE A 42 -4.48 -2.22 4.30
C PHE A 42 -4.64 -1.69 5.73
N GLU A 43 -5.09 -0.45 5.87
CA GLU A 43 -5.42 0.18 7.14
C GLU A 43 -6.90 0.57 7.17
N ALA A 44 -7.60 0.23 8.24
CA ALA A 44 -8.95 0.71 8.53
C ALA A 44 -8.92 1.61 9.77
N ASP A 45 -9.25 2.89 9.60
CA ASP A 45 -9.32 3.87 10.70
C ASP A 45 -10.73 3.84 11.31
N PRO A 46 -10.89 3.65 12.64
CA PRO A 46 -12.21 3.66 13.27
C PRO A 46 -12.96 5.00 13.12
N ARG A 47 -12.26 6.09 12.80
CA ARG A 47 -12.85 7.41 12.52
C ARG A 47 -13.47 7.50 11.13
N GLU A 48 -13.13 6.59 10.22
CA GLU A 48 -13.61 6.53 8.84
C GLU A 48 -14.20 5.14 8.53
N PRO A 49 -15.35 4.79 9.14
CA PRO A 49 -15.95 3.47 8.99
C PRO A 49 -16.34 3.18 7.55
N GLY A 50 -16.12 1.92 7.12
CA GLY A 50 -16.47 1.46 5.77
C GLY A 50 -15.43 1.81 4.70
N SER A 51 -14.32 2.45 5.08
CA SER A 51 -13.21 2.76 4.20
C SER A 51 -11.92 2.09 4.66
N ALA A 52 -11.02 1.80 3.73
CA ALA A 52 -9.66 1.36 4.01
C ALA A 52 -8.68 2.13 3.15
N ARG A 53 -7.54 2.51 3.74
CA ARG A 53 -6.37 3.04 3.01
C ARG A 53 -5.48 1.88 2.61
N VAL A 54 -4.85 1.98 1.45
CA VAL A 54 -3.93 0.97 0.95
C VAL A 54 -2.59 1.63 0.68
N HIS A 55 -1.55 1.17 1.35
CA HIS A 55 -0.18 1.63 1.18
C HIS A 55 0.61 0.58 0.39
N LEU A 56 1.27 1.02 -0.68
CA LEU A 56 2.16 0.17 -1.47
C LEU A 56 3.57 0.20 -0.89
N VAL A 57 4.13 -0.97 -0.60
CA VAL A 57 5.53 -1.16 -0.24
C VAL A 57 6.21 -1.93 -1.36
N LYS A 58 7.13 -1.26 -2.09
CA LYS A 58 7.81 -1.90 -3.23
C LYS A 58 8.72 -3.02 -2.72
N HIS A 59 8.69 -4.15 -3.41
CA HIS A 59 9.56 -5.29 -3.13
C HIS A 59 11.06 -4.93 -3.23
N GLU A 60 11.43 -3.97 -4.08
CA GLU A 60 12.82 -3.49 -4.22
C GLU A 60 13.32 -2.82 -2.91
N PHE A 61 12.44 -2.13 -2.18
CA PHE A 61 12.77 -1.58 -0.86
C PHE A 61 12.89 -2.69 0.20
N ALA A 62 11.98 -3.66 0.18
CA ALA A 62 12.04 -4.83 1.06
C ALA A 62 13.34 -5.65 0.86
N GLY A 63 13.85 -5.72 -0.38
CA GLY A 63 15.13 -6.35 -0.73
C GLY A 63 16.35 -5.62 -0.16
N SER A 64 16.35 -4.28 -0.15
CA SER A 64 17.43 -3.46 0.44
C SER A 64 17.42 -3.43 1.98
N MET A 65 16.29 -3.81 2.60
CA MET A 65 16.08 -3.87 4.05
C MET A 65 16.19 -5.29 4.63
N THR A 66 16.73 -6.24 3.85
CA THR A 66 16.98 -7.65 4.23
C THR A 66 18.00 -7.85 5.37
N GLY A 67 18.32 -6.80 6.13
CA GLY A 67 18.99 -6.89 7.42
C GLY A 67 18.07 -6.77 8.64
N THR A 68 16.83 -6.26 8.51
CA THR A 68 16.08 -5.79 9.71
C THR A 68 14.60 -6.15 9.75
N TYR A 69 13.90 -6.33 8.63
CA TYR A 69 12.44 -6.39 8.63
C TYR A 69 11.95 -7.64 7.87
N GLY A 70 11.75 -8.73 8.61
CA GLY A 70 11.47 -10.08 8.09
C GLY A 70 10.01 -10.52 8.22
N THR A 71 9.13 -9.70 8.79
CA THR A 71 7.74 -10.08 9.09
C THR A 71 6.71 -9.05 8.60
N SER A 72 5.44 -9.43 8.49
CA SER A 72 4.37 -8.47 8.15
C SER A 72 4.23 -7.35 9.19
N GLU A 73 4.59 -7.59 10.45
CA GLU A 73 4.58 -6.58 11.52
C GLU A 73 5.65 -5.51 11.33
N ASP A 74 6.78 -5.90 10.79
CA ASP A 74 7.89 -5.03 10.47
C ASP A 74 7.53 -4.01 9.37
N VAL A 75 6.84 -4.50 8.33
CA VAL A 75 6.33 -3.65 7.23
C VAL A 75 5.27 -2.67 7.74
N ILE A 76 4.39 -3.12 8.64
CA ILE A 76 3.37 -2.26 9.25
C ILE A 76 4.02 -1.19 10.15
N THR A 77 5.08 -1.55 10.87
CA THR A 77 5.84 -0.62 11.72
C THR A 77 6.53 0.45 10.88
N PHE A 78 7.17 0.07 9.77
CA PHE A 78 7.75 1.02 8.82
C PHE A 78 6.71 2.02 8.28
N VAL A 79 5.53 1.57 7.86
CA VAL A 79 4.47 2.48 7.38
C VAL A 79 4.07 3.47 8.48
N ARG A 80 3.99 3.03 9.74
CA ARG A 80 3.69 3.90 10.88
C ARG A 80 4.80 4.91 11.16
N GLU A 81 6.06 4.50 11.06
CA GLU A 81 7.23 5.35 11.30
C GLU A 81 7.40 6.41 10.19
N GLU A 82 7.23 6.04 8.93
CA GLU A 82 7.23 6.99 7.80
C GLU A 82 6.10 8.03 7.94
N HIS A 83 4.89 7.59 8.33
CA HIS A 83 3.78 8.50 8.59
C HIS A 83 4.04 9.48 9.73
N ALA A 84 4.80 9.08 10.76
CA ALA A 84 5.20 9.96 11.85
C ALA A 84 6.29 10.95 11.43
N ALA A 85 7.22 10.52 10.58
CA ALA A 85 8.33 11.35 10.10
C ALA A 85 7.90 12.47 9.13
N TRP A 86 6.75 12.32 8.47
CA TRP A 86 6.22 13.32 7.51
C TRP A 86 5.19 14.27 8.16
N ALA A 87 4.92 14.12 9.46
CA ALA A 87 4.02 14.97 10.23
C ALA A 87 4.75 16.07 11.05
N GLU A 88 6.08 16.19 10.89
CA GLU A 88 6.92 17.34 11.30
C GLU A 88 7.27 18.23 10.10
#